data_AF-A0A8J6XQC8-F1
#
_entry.id   AF-A0A8J6XQC8-F1
#
_cell.length_a   1.000
_cell.length_b   1.000
_cell.length_c   1.000
_cell.angle_alpha   90.00
_cell.angle_beta   90.00
_cell.angle_gamma   90.00
#
_symmetry.space_group_name_H-M   'P 1'
#
loop_
_entity.id
_entity.type
_entity.pdbx_description
1 polymer ?
#
loop_
_entity_poly.entity_id
_entity_poly.type
_entity_poly.pdbx_seq_one_letter_code
_entity_poly.pdbx_strand_id
1 'polypeptide(L)'
;MKKIIPILLVALATTTGFLLNTQPVEAHGRYYRKHYYRRYYPFPARSCFPVTQWYLKEDPGYHPQAYSDGYRQGRESAKDGDKYKPRTAGGEFARGFDDGYYGRKFAGQRQIVANTYVPYTSSDCGWYGFY
;
A
#
# COMPACT_ATOMS: atom_id res chain seq x y z
N MET A 1 -20.44 27.26 -35.12
CA MET A 1 -19.47 28.20 -34.52
C MET A 1 -18.44 27.39 -33.74
N LYS A 2 -17.16 27.56 -34.08
CA LYS A 2 -15.99 26.95 -33.38
C LYS A 2 -15.80 27.62 -32.02
N LYS A 3 -15.24 26.87 -31.05
CA LYS A 3 -14.08 27.22 -30.18
C LYS A 3 -13.93 26.12 -29.11
N ILE A 4 -13.03 25.15 -29.31
CA ILE A 4 -11.62 25.10 -28.84
C ILE A 4 -11.52 24.80 -27.34
N ILE A 5 -11.10 23.56 -27.05
CA ILE A 5 -10.49 23.13 -25.79
C ILE A 5 -9.09 23.76 -25.70
N PRO A 6 -8.65 24.20 -24.51
CA PRO A 6 -7.26 24.02 -24.16
C PRO A 6 -7.08 23.31 -22.81
N ILE A 7 -6.23 22.30 -22.90
CA ILE A 7 -5.63 21.50 -21.83
C ILE A 7 -4.50 22.33 -21.19
N LEU A 8 -4.11 21.95 -19.96
CA LEU A 8 -2.84 22.21 -19.27
C LEU A 8 -2.65 23.58 -18.59
N LEU A 9 -2.43 23.53 -17.28
CA LEU A 9 -1.19 24.05 -16.69
C LEU A 9 -0.85 23.32 -15.39
N VAL A 10 0.26 22.60 -15.48
CA VAL A 10 1.03 21.95 -14.41
C VAL A 10 1.60 23.03 -13.50
N ALA A 11 1.34 22.94 -12.19
CA ALA A 11 2.11 23.67 -11.19
C ALA A 11 3.11 22.69 -10.56
N LEU A 12 4.32 22.71 -11.10
CA LEU A 12 5.52 22.12 -10.50
C LEU A 12 5.88 22.98 -9.28
N ALA A 13 5.72 22.47 -8.06
CA ALA A 13 6.29 23.08 -6.86
C ALA A 13 7.42 22.18 -6.36
N THR A 14 8.61 22.39 -6.93
CA THR A 14 9.88 21.89 -6.40
C THR A 14 10.25 22.71 -5.17
N THR A 15 9.99 22.21 -3.97
CA THR A 15 10.61 22.73 -2.73
C THR A 15 11.82 21.87 -2.39
N THR A 16 12.93 22.16 -3.06
CA THR A 16 14.26 21.71 -2.63
C THR A 16 14.70 22.50 -1.40
N GLY A 17 14.96 21.78 -0.32
CA GLY A 17 16.09 22.03 0.57
C GLY A 17 15.88 23.09 1.64
N PHE A 18 15.78 22.64 2.89
CA PHE A 18 16.66 23.11 3.97
C PHE A 18 16.78 21.98 5.00
N LEU A 19 17.76 21.09 4.79
CA LEU A 19 18.39 20.32 5.86
C LEU A 19 19.13 21.32 6.75
N LEU A 20 18.42 21.98 7.65
CA LEU A 20 19.04 22.71 8.75
C LEU A 20 19.12 21.77 9.93
N ASN A 21 20.19 20.97 9.93
CA ASN A 21 20.72 20.29 11.09
C ASN A 21 21.28 21.35 12.05
N THR A 22 20.40 22.08 12.73
CA THR A 22 20.80 23.03 13.78
C THR A 22 21.12 22.24 15.03
N GLN A 23 22.34 21.71 15.11
CA GLN A 23 22.94 21.38 16.39
C GLN A 23 23.23 22.71 17.11
N PRO A 24 22.72 22.96 18.33
CA PRO A 24 23.10 24.14 19.07
C PRO A 24 24.60 24.08 19.38
N VAL A 25 25.36 25.08 18.90
CA VAL A 25 26.73 25.34 19.34
C VAL A 25 26.64 25.90 20.76
N GLU A 26 27.00 25.11 21.76
CA GLU A 26 27.12 25.57 23.15
C GLU A 26 28.34 26.49 23.27
N ALA A 27 28.10 27.72 23.71
CA ALA A 27 29.16 28.68 24.06
C ALA A 27 29.89 28.22 25.34
N HIS A 28 31.20 27.97 25.22
CA HIS A 28 32.06 27.61 26.34
C HIS A 28 32.27 28.79 27.32
N GLY A 29 31.63 28.71 28.49
CA GLY A 29 32.02 29.46 29.68
C GLY A 29 33.04 28.67 30.50
N ARG A 30 34.30 29.13 30.54
CA ARG A 30 35.36 28.55 31.40
C ARG A 30 35.10 28.89 32.87
N TYR A 31 34.68 27.89 33.64
CA TYR A 31 34.86 27.89 35.10
C TYR A 31 35.46 26.56 35.55
N TYR A 32 36.67 26.65 36.11
CA TYR A 32 37.36 25.53 36.75
C TYR A 32 36.55 25.03 37.95
N ARG A 33 36.11 23.76 37.91
CA ARG A 33 35.59 23.11 39.13
C ARG A 33 35.92 21.62 39.15
N LYS A 34 36.77 21.28 40.13
CA LYS A 34 37.07 19.99 40.76
C LYS A 34 36.51 18.71 40.11
N HIS A 35 37.45 17.85 39.74
CA HIS A 35 37.25 16.45 39.39
C HIS A 35 36.56 15.67 40.52
N TYR A 36 35.27 15.38 40.32
CA TYR A 36 34.67 14.16 40.85
C TYR A 36 34.69 13.15 39.71
N TYR A 37 35.33 12.00 39.92
CA TYR A 37 35.24 10.85 39.03
C TYR A 37 33.80 10.36 39.00
N ARG A 38 32.98 11.01 38.17
CA ARG A 38 31.64 10.55 37.84
C ARG A 38 31.84 9.37 36.90
N ARG A 39 31.68 8.16 37.46
CA ARG A 39 31.63 6.90 36.72
C ARG A 39 30.55 7.06 35.65
N TYR A 40 30.96 7.45 34.45
CA TYR A 40 30.10 7.53 33.28
C TYR A 40 29.75 6.08 32.93
N TYR A 41 28.65 5.58 33.49
CA TYR A 41 27.95 4.49 32.82
C TYR A 41 27.54 5.07 31.46
N PRO A 42 28.00 4.50 30.34
CA PRO A 42 27.49 4.92 29.04
C PRO A 42 26.00 4.63 29.07
N PHE A 43 25.18 5.69 29.17
CA PHE A 43 23.77 5.56 28.84
C PHE A 43 23.75 4.99 27.42
N PRO A 44 23.08 3.85 27.19
CA PRO A 44 23.05 3.28 25.86
C PRO A 44 22.56 4.35 24.90
N ALA A 45 23.28 4.56 23.80
CA ALA A 45 22.83 5.50 22.80
C ALA A 45 21.68 4.82 22.05
N ARG A 46 20.48 5.41 22.08
CA ARG A 46 19.38 4.94 21.24
C ARG A 46 19.67 5.37 19.81
N SER A 47 19.96 4.41 18.95
CA SER A 47 20.22 4.64 17.53
C SER A 47 19.06 4.12 16.71
N CYS A 48 18.66 4.87 15.70
CA CYS A 48 17.65 4.45 14.74
C CYS A 48 18.30 4.26 13.37
N PHE A 49 17.98 3.17 12.70
CA PHE A 49 18.44 2.87 11.36
C PHE A 49 17.26 2.55 10.43
N PRO A 50 17.34 2.91 9.14
CA PRO A 50 16.29 2.61 8.20
C PRO A 50 16.22 1.09 7.95
N VAL A 51 15.01 0.55 7.96
CA VAL A 51 14.72 -0.86 7.67
C VAL A 51 13.68 -0.92 6.56
N THR A 52 13.94 -1.70 5.52
CA THR A 52 12.98 -1.99 4.47
C THR A 52 11.96 -3.00 4.97
N GLN A 53 10.69 -2.61 4.95
CA GLN A 53 9.55 -3.44 5.27
C GLN A 53 8.71 -3.66 4.01
N TRP A 54 7.88 -4.69 4.01
CA TRP A 54 6.97 -5.02 2.90
C TRP A 54 5.55 -5.08 3.41
N TYR A 55 4.62 -4.49 2.66
CA TYR A 55 3.20 -4.68 2.92
C TYR A 55 2.47 -5.18 1.68
N LEU A 56 1.37 -5.89 1.92
CA LEU A 56 0.47 -6.33 0.86
C LEU A 56 -0.40 -5.15 0.43
N LYS A 57 -0.21 -4.70 -0.81
CA LYS A 57 -1.10 -3.77 -1.48
C LYS A 57 -2.17 -4.58 -2.20
N GLU A 58 -3.35 -4.64 -1.59
CA GLU A 58 -4.52 -5.31 -2.17
C GLU A 58 -5.01 -4.55 -3.40
N ASP A 59 -5.29 -5.28 -4.49
CA ASP A 59 -5.91 -4.71 -5.68
C ASP A 59 -7.44 -4.86 -5.56
N PRO A 60 -8.24 -3.80 -5.72
CA PRO A 60 -9.69 -3.90 -5.63
C PRO A 60 -10.32 -4.82 -6.69
N GLY A 61 -9.60 -5.14 -7.77
CA GLY A 61 -10.01 -6.12 -8.78
C GLY A 61 -9.59 -7.56 -8.46
N TYR A 62 -8.87 -7.82 -7.36
CA TYR A 62 -8.45 -9.16 -6.99
C TYR A 62 -9.64 -9.98 -6.47
N HIS A 63 -10.19 -10.79 -7.37
CA HIS A 63 -11.25 -11.74 -7.05
C HIS A 63 -10.93 -13.11 -7.68
N PRO A 64 -10.15 -13.97 -7.00
CA PRO A 64 -9.66 -15.23 -7.57
C PRO A 64 -10.77 -16.27 -7.83
N GLN A 65 -11.95 -16.07 -7.25
CA GLN A 65 -13.12 -16.95 -7.39
C GLN A 65 -14.27 -16.26 -8.15
N ALA A 66 -14.02 -15.10 -8.79
CA ALA A 66 -15.04 -14.32 -9.48
C ALA A 66 -15.87 -15.16 -10.46
N TYR A 67 -15.19 -15.96 -11.31
CA TYR A 67 -15.90 -16.79 -12.29
C TYR A 67 -16.76 -17.86 -11.62
N SER A 68 -16.21 -18.58 -10.63
CA SER A 68 -16.94 -19.65 -9.95
C SER A 68 -18.15 -19.14 -9.18
N ASP A 69 -18.02 -17.98 -8.53
CA ASP A 69 -19.12 -17.35 -7.81
C ASP A 69 -20.20 -16.87 -8.76
N GLY A 70 -19.81 -16.22 -9.86
CA GLY A 70 -20.73 -15.84 -10.93
C GLY A 70 -21.48 -17.05 -11.47
N TYR A 71 -20.76 -18.12 -11.83
CA TYR A 71 -21.35 -19.35 -12.38
C TYR A 71 -22.35 -20.01 -11.43
N ARG A 72 -22.00 -20.07 -10.13
CA ARG A 72 -22.92 -20.57 -9.11
C ARG A 72 -24.19 -19.73 -9.03
N GLN A 73 -24.06 -18.41 -8.93
CA GLN A 73 -25.21 -17.49 -8.87
C GLN A 73 -26.06 -17.52 -10.15
N GLY A 74 -25.43 -17.65 -11.33
CA GLY A 74 -26.14 -17.79 -12.59
C GLY A 74 -27.02 -19.03 -12.62
N ARG A 75 -26.48 -20.18 -12.19
CA ARG A 75 -27.24 -21.43 -12.08
C ARG A 75 -28.38 -21.32 -11.07
N GLU A 76 -28.15 -20.68 -9.93
CA GLU A 76 -29.17 -20.44 -8.92
C GLU A 76 -30.31 -19.59 -9.49
N SER A 77 -30.01 -18.43 -10.10
CA SER A 77 -31.02 -17.59 -10.76
C SER A 77 -31.80 -18.32 -11.85
N ALA A 78 -31.13 -19.13 -12.69
CA ALA A 78 -31.82 -19.90 -13.73
C ALA A 78 -32.74 -20.98 -13.13
N LYS A 79 -32.32 -21.64 -12.05
CA LYS A 79 -33.12 -22.62 -11.32
C LYS A 79 -34.35 -21.98 -10.67
N ASP A 80 -34.20 -20.77 -10.14
CA ASP A 80 -35.28 -20.03 -9.48
C ASP A 80 -36.26 -19.39 -10.50
N GLY A 81 -35.97 -19.48 -11.80
CA GLY A 81 -36.82 -18.95 -12.87
C GLY A 81 -36.71 -17.43 -13.05
N ASP A 82 -35.67 -16.82 -12.48
CA ASP A 82 -35.41 -15.39 -12.65
C ASP A 82 -35.15 -15.08 -14.11
N LYS A 83 -35.69 -13.96 -14.61
CA LYS A 83 -35.31 -13.45 -15.92
C LYS A 83 -33.84 -13.02 -15.91
N TYR A 84 -33.13 -13.36 -16.98
CA TYR A 84 -31.75 -12.97 -17.17
C TYR A 84 -31.57 -11.45 -17.03
N LYS A 85 -30.60 -11.06 -16.20
CA LYS A 85 -30.15 -9.67 -16.06
C LYS A 85 -28.62 -9.68 -16.01
N PRO A 86 -27.94 -8.93 -16.90
CA PRO A 86 -26.50 -8.75 -16.82
C PRO A 86 -26.08 -8.22 -15.45
N ARG A 87 -24.93 -8.68 -14.95
CA ARG A 87 -24.39 -8.24 -13.66
C ARG A 87 -23.46 -7.04 -13.87
N THR A 88 -23.58 -6.06 -12.98
CA THR A 88 -22.71 -4.87 -12.95
C THR A 88 -21.30 -5.20 -12.48
N ALA A 89 -21.15 -6.27 -11.70
CA ALA A 89 -19.88 -6.91 -11.43
C ALA A 89 -19.34 -7.51 -12.74
N GLY A 90 -18.60 -6.69 -13.48
CA GLY A 90 -18.04 -7.04 -14.79
C GLY A 90 -16.92 -8.07 -14.74
N GLY A 91 -16.26 -8.26 -15.88
CA GLY A 91 -15.13 -9.18 -16.01
C GLY A 91 -15.53 -10.64 -15.82
N GLU A 92 -14.74 -11.35 -15.01
CA GLU A 92 -14.85 -12.81 -14.86
C GLU A 92 -16.13 -13.23 -14.14
N PHE A 93 -16.66 -12.39 -13.24
CA PHE A 93 -17.92 -12.67 -12.56
C PHE A 93 -19.10 -12.66 -13.51
N ALA A 94 -19.27 -11.60 -14.31
CA ALA A 94 -20.34 -11.52 -15.31
C ALA A 94 -20.26 -12.67 -16.33
N ARG A 95 -19.04 -13.00 -16.78
CA ARG A 95 -18.81 -14.14 -17.68
C ARG A 95 -19.23 -15.47 -17.05
N GLY A 96 -18.86 -15.70 -15.79
CA GLY A 96 -19.30 -16.87 -15.03
C GLY A 96 -20.82 -16.91 -14.89
N PHE A 97 -21.44 -15.79 -14.52
CA PHE A 97 -22.89 -15.68 -14.36
C PHE A 97 -23.65 -16.03 -15.65
N ASP A 98 -23.21 -15.52 -16.80
CA ASP A 98 -23.77 -15.88 -18.11
C ASP A 98 -23.69 -17.38 -18.37
N ASP A 99 -22.51 -17.96 -18.20
CA ASP A 99 -22.30 -19.38 -18.45
C ASP A 99 -23.16 -20.23 -17.51
N GLY A 100 -23.25 -19.85 -16.24
CA GLY A 100 -24.09 -20.54 -15.25
C GLY A 100 -25.58 -20.42 -15.55
N TYR A 101 -26.06 -19.22 -15.90
CA TYR A 101 -27.46 -18.96 -16.18
C TYR A 101 -27.95 -19.73 -17.41
N TYR A 102 -27.15 -19.77 -18.48
CA TYR A 102 -27.48 -20.51 -19.69
C TYR A 102 -27.11 -22.02 -19.63
N GLY A 103 -26.60 -22.50 -18.50
CA GLY A 103 -26.22 -23.92 -18.33
C GLY A 103 -25.07 -24.36 -19.24
N ARG A 104 -24.18 -23.44 -19.62
CA ARG A 104 -22.99 -23.76 -20.42
C ARG A 104 -21.96 -24.52 -19.58
N LYS A 105 -21.03 -25.20 -20.23
CA LYS A 105 -19.95 -25.92 -19.54
C LYS A 105 -19.09 -24.93 -18.72
N PHE A 106 -18.76 -25.29 -17.49
CA PHE A 106 -17.84 -24.54 -16.63
C PHE A 106 -16.47 -24.36 -17.32
N ALA A 107 -16.12 -23.11 -17.61
CA ALA A 107 -14.88 -22.76 -18.33
C ALA A 107 -13.74 -22.33 -17.40
N GLY A 108 -14.05 -22.06 -16.12
CA GLY A 108 -13.08 -21.56 -15.14
C GLY A 108 -12.67 -20.10 -15.35
N GLN A 109 -11.93 -19.59 -14.38
CA GLN A 109 -11.40 -18.22 -14.38
C GLN A 109 -10.21 -18.10 -15.35
N ARG A 110 -10.26 -17.10 -16.24
CA ARG A 110 -9.24 -16.82 -17.26
C ARG A 110 -8.29 -15.71 -16.84
N GLN A 111 -8.80 -14.70 -16.14
CA GLN A 111 -8.05 -13.51 -15.75
C GLN A 111 -8.05 -13.40 -14.23
N ILE A 112 -6.87 -13.21 -13.65
CA ILE A 112 -6.70 -13.00 -12.21
C ILE A 112 -5.88 -11.72 -12.05
N VAL A 113 -6.48 -10.72 -11.41
CA VAL A 113 -5.78 -9.49 -11.02
C VAL A 113 -5.04 -9.78 -9.73
N ALA A 114 -3.71 -9.78 -9.71
CA ALA A 114 -2.97 -10.17 -8.52
C ALA A 114 -2.79 -9.01 -7.53
N ASN A 115 -2.79 -9.33 -6.22
CA ASN A 115 -2.25 -8.42 -5.21
C ASN A 115 -0.74 -8.21 -5.41
N THR A 116 -0.22 -7.07 -4.94
CA THR A 116 1.19 -6.72 -5.09
C THR A 116 1.84 -6.46 -3.73
N TYR A 117 3.07 -6.94 -3.52
CA TYR A 117 3.89 -6.53 -2.38
C TYR A 117 4.70 -5.29 -2.74
N VAL A 118 4.65 -4.27 -1.89
CA VAL A 118 5.39 -3.03 -2.11
C VAL A 118 6.32 -2.73 -0.92
N PRO A 119 7.55 -2.26 -1.18
CA PRO A 119 8.48 -1.93 -0.13
C PRO A 119 8.16 -0.54 0.45
N TYR A 120 8.41 -0.37 1.75
CA TYR A 120 8.44 0.93 2.40
C TYR A 120 9.58 0.99 3.41
N THR A 121 10.11 2.19 3.62
CA THR A 121 11.17 2.42 4.61
C THR A 121 10.55 2.78 5.95
N SER A 122 10.86 2.01 6.98
CA SER A 122 10.58 2.33 8.37
C SER A 122 11.89 2.60 9.12
N SER A 123 11.81 3.11 10.34
CA SER A 123 12.96 3.24 11.24
C SER A 123 12.84 2.23 12.36
N ASP A 124 13.90 1.44 12.57
CA ASP A 124 14.02 0.59 13.76
C ASP A 124 15.02 1.23 14.72
N CYS A 125 14.63 1.32 16.00
CA CYS A 125 15.38 2.06 17.02
C CYS A 125 15.76 1.14 18.17
N GLY A 126 17.05 0.82 18.25
CA GLY A 126 17.62 -0.02 19.30
C GLY A 126 18.54 0.76 20.23
N TRP A 127 18.75 0.22 21.42
CA TRP A 127 19.83 0.65 22.31
C TRP A 127 21.12 -0.02 21.83
N TYR A 128 22.13 0.76 21.44
CA TYR A 128 23.46 0.22 21.19
C TYR A 128 24.15 -0.03 22.53
N GLY A 129 24.28 -1.30 22.92
CA GLY A 129 25.06 -1.75 24.07
C GLY A 129 24.58 -3.09 24.61
N PHE A 130 25.52 -4.02 24.83
CA PHE A 130 25.42 -5.37 25.40
C PHE A 130 25.27 -6.53 24.40
N TYR A 131 26.41 -6.90 23.79
CA TYR A 131 26.83 -8.30 23.60
C TYR A 131 27.98 -8.57 24.56
#